data_AF-A0A085ZBU2-F1
#
_entry.id   AF-A0A085ZBU2-F1
#
_cell.length_a   1.000
_cell.length_b   1.000
_cell.length_c   1.000
_cell.angle_alpha   90.00
_cell.angle_beta   90.00
_cell.angle_gamma   90.00
#
_symmetry.space_group_name_H-M   'P 1'
#
loop_
_entity.id
_entity.type
_entity.pdbx_description
1 polymer ?
#
loop_
_entity_poly.entity_id
_entity_poly.type
_entity_poly.pdbx_seq_one_letter_code
_entity_poly.pdbx_strand_id
1 'polypeptide(L)'
;MKYLISILLFISFSLAGQTVYKTPSGMKYHLSSCRMVKNVSSGLEISEALVIGLQPCKICNPPKASVYGIASGSKKVNGTNKGNQCLGRTKAGTRCKHYTRIGNDYCFQHVPGK
;
A
#
# COMPACT_ATOMS: atom_id res chain seq x y z
N MET A 1 19.19 32.78 -19.79
CA MET A 1 17.80 33.29 -19.63
C MET A 1 16.89 33.03 -20.83
N LYS A 2 17.35 33.19 -22.09
CA LYS A 2 16.47 33.07 -23.27
C LYS A 2 15.83 31.68 -23.47
N TYR A 3 16.53 30.61 -23.08
CA TYR A 3 16.01 29.22 -23.22
C TYR A 3 15.21 28.71 -22.01
N LEU A 4 15.27 29.40 -20.87
CA LEU A 4 14.55 28.99 -19.65
C LEU A 4 13.03 29.09 -19.82
N ILE A 5 12.57 30.12 -20.53
CA ILE A 5 11.13 30.32 -20.84
C ILE A 5 10.62 29.23 -21.79
N SER A 6 11.45 28.81 -22.75
CA SER A 6 11.10 27.74 -23.68
C SER A 6 11.01 26.38 -22.98
N ILE A 7 11.92 26.07 -22.05
CA ILE A 7 11.89 24.85 -21.24
C ILE A 7 10.65 24.81 -20.34
N LEU A 8 10.25 25.95 -19.75
CA LEU A 8 9.06 26.04 -18.92
C LEU A 8 7.76 25.77 -19.70
N LEU A 9 7.70 26.21 -20.97
CA LEU A 9 6.52 26.07 -21.83
C LEU A 9 6.22 24.59 -22.18
N PHE A 10 7.27 23.78 -22.37
CA PHE A 10 7.16 22.35 -22.72
C PHE A 10 6.72 21.46 -21.54
N ILE A 11 6.91 21.90 -20.29
CA ILE A 11 6.54 21.14 -19.08
C ILE A 11 5.03 21.22 -18.80
N SER A 12 4.31 22.12 -19.47
CA SER A 12 2.85 22.24 -19.42
C SER A 12 2.10 21.05 -20.06
N PHE A 13 2.82 20.08 -20.63
CA PHE A 13 2.22 18.92 -21.30
C PHE A 13 1.48 18.06 -20.28
N SER A 14 0.18 17.87 -20.55
CA SER A 14 -0.84 17.42 -19.61
C SER A 14 -0.49 16.11 -18.92
N LEU A 15 -0.56 16.12 -17.58
CA LEU A 15 -0.41 14.97 -16.72
C LEU A 15 -1.70 14.14 -16.75
N ALA A 16 -1.86 13.29 -17.78
CA ALA A 16 -3.01 12.38 -17.85
C ALA A 16 -2.90 11.29 -16.77
N GLY A 17 -3.97 11.07 -16.01
CA GLY A 17 -4.04 10.05 -14.96
C GLY A 17 -4.04 8.63 -15.51
N GLN A 18 -3.72 7.64 -14.65
CA GLN A 18 -3.84 6.23 -15.02
C GLN A 18 -5.31 5.82 -15.08
N THR A 19 -5.77 5.36 -16.24
CA THR A 19 -7.12 4.81 -16.44
C THR A 19 -7.20 3.37 -15.93
N VAL A 20 -8.25 3.08 -15.16
CA VAL A 20 -8.62 1.75 -14.64
C VAL A 20 -10.07 1.43 -15.02
N TYR A 21 -10.50 0.18 -14.86
CA TYR A 21 -11.82 -0.28 -15.30
C TYR A 21 -12.67 -0.80 -14.15
N LYS A 22 -13.95 -0.44 -14.13
CA LYS A 22 -14.98 -0.92 -13.19
C LYS A 22 -15.97 -1.82 -13.92
N THR A 23 -16.26 -2.99 -13.34
CA THR A 23 -17.30 -3.90 -13.85
C THR A 23 -18.69 -3.56 -13.27
N PRO A 24 -19.81 -3.88 -13.93
CA PRO A 24 -21.17 -3.60 -13.42
C PRO A 24 -21.45 -4.17 -12.02
N SER A 25 -20.88 -5.34 -11.71
CA SER A 25 -21.02 -6.01 -10.40
C SER A 25 -20.09 -5.45 -9.31
N GLY A 26 -19.24 -4.46 -9.63
CA GLY A 26 -17.96 -4.28 -8.94
C GLY A 26 -17.90 -3.21 -7.84
N MET A 27 -17.44 -3.64 -6.66
CA MET A 27 -16.78 -2.82 -5.63
C MET A 27 -15.26 -2.71 -5.86
N LYS A 28 -14.76 -3.12 -7.04
CA LYS A 28 -13.34 -3.20 -7.35
C LYS A 28 -13.00 -2.57 -8.70
N TYR A 29 -11.77 -2.09 -8.82
CA TYR A 29 -11.19 -1.59 -10.07
C TYR A 29 -10.14 -2.57 -10.63
N HIS A 30 -9.96 -2.54 -11.94
CA HIS A 30 -9.27 -3.56 -12.72
C HIS A 30 -8.35 -2.94 -13.79
N LEU A 31 -7.35 -3.70 -14.25
CA LEU A 31 -6.62 -3.41 -15.49
C LEU A 31 -7.47 -3.81 -16.71
N SER A 32 -7.23 -3.17 -17.86
CA SER A 32 -7.87 -3.54 -19.15
C SER A 32 -7.67 -5.02 -19.51
N SER A 33 -6.54 -5.61 -19.10
CA SER A 33 -6.18 -7.02 -19.35
C SER A 33 -6.81 -8.02 -18.39
N CYS A 34 -7.59 -7.57 -17.40
CA CYS A 34 -8.18 -8.48 -16.42
C CYS A 34 -9.33 -9.29 -17.04
N ARG A 35 -9.37 -10.61 -16.82
CA ARG A 35 -10.47 -11.49 -17.29
C ARG A 35 -11.88 -11.04 -16.86
N MET A 36 -11.97 -10.29 -15.76
CA MET A 36 -13.25 -9.75 -15.28
C MET A 36 -13.73 -8.54 -16.08
N VAL A 37 -12.83 -7.87 -16.79
CA VAL A 37 -13.15 -6.76 -17.69
C VAL A 37 -13.69 -7.35 -18.98
N LYS A 38 -15.01 -7.23 -19.16
CA LYS A 38 -15.73 -7.54 -20.40
C LYS A 38 -16.23 -6.24 -21.02
N ASN A 39 -16.85 -6.33 -22.21
CA ASN A 39 -17.37 -5.18 -22.97
C ASN A 39 -18.32 -4.25 -22.20
N VAL A 40 -18.87 -4.70 -21.07
CA VAL A 40 -19.77 -3.93 -20.19
C VAL A 40 -19.05 -3.14 -19.09
N SER A 41 -17.71 -3.10 -19.09
CA SER A 41 -16.92 -2.41 -18.06
C SER A 41 -16.68 -0.95 -18.44
N SER A 42 -16.74 -0.03 -17.48
CA SER A 42 -16.47 1.39 -17.70
C SER A 42 -15.05 1.77 -17.28
N GLY A 43 -14.36 2.56 -18.11
CA GLY A 43 -13.08 3.17 -17.76
C GLY A 43 -13.28 4.40 -16.87
N LEU A 44 -12.42 4.58 -15.87
CA LEU A 44 -12.38 5.75 -14.98
C LEU A 44 -10.95 6.02 -14.53
N GLU A 45 -10.69 7.21 -13.99
CA GLU A 45 -9.37 7.49 -13.41
C GLU A 45 -9.17 6.73 -12.08
N ILE A 46 -7.92 6.34 -11.81
CA ILE A 46 -7.58 5.66 -10.56
C ILE A 46 -7.88 6.49 -9.31
N SER A 47 -7.73 7.82 -9.40
CA SER A 47 -8.09 8.78 -8.35
C SER A 47 -9.58 8.71 -8.03
N GLU A 48 -10.42 8.77 -9.06
CA GLU A 48 -11.88 8.66 -8.96
C GLU A 48 -12.30 7.30 -8.39
N ALA A 49 -11.67 6.21 -8.83
CA ALA A 49 -11.93 4.87 -8.32
C ALA A 49 -11.72 4.77 -6.81
N LEU A 50 -10.72 5.46 -6.27
CA LEU A 50 -10.45 5.51 -4.83
C LEU A 50 -11.45 6.39 -4.08
N VAL A 51 -11.82 7.55 -4.65
CA VAL A 51 -12.82 8.47 -4.07
C VAL A 51 -14.17 7.77 -3.90
N ILE A 52 -14.58 6.97 -4.88
CA ILE A 52 -15.83 6.19 -4.82
C ILE A 52 -15.68 4.86 -4.03
N GLY A 53 -14.53 4.62 -3.40
CA GLY A 53 -14.30 3.50 -2.49
C GLY A 53 -14.05 2.14 -3.15
N LEU A 54 -13.66 2.10 -4.43
CA LEU A 54 -13.31 0.83 -5.09
C LEU A 54 -11.99 0.28 -4.55
N GLN A 55 -11.96 -1.04 -4.39
CA GLN A 55 -10.75 -1.75 -4.00
C GLN A 55 -9.99 -2.32 -5.21
N PRO A 56 -8.67 -2.49 -5.13
CA PRO A 56 -7.93 -3.14 -6.21
C PRO A 56 -8.35 -4.59 -6.38
N CYS A 57 -8.48 -5.03 -7.63
CA CYS A 57 -8.71 -6.42 -7.94
C CYS A 57 -7.51 -7.31 -7.54
N LYS A 58 -7.77 -8.38 -6.78
CA LYS A 58 -6.71 -9.33 -6.38
C LYS A 58 -6.19 -10.21 -7.53
N ILE A 59 -6.93 -10.32 -8.63
CA ILE A 59 -6.57 -11.17 -9.78
C ILE A 59 -5.57 -10.46 -10.68
N CYS A 60 -5.87 -9.22 -11.09
CA CYS A 60 -4.98 -8.46 -11.95
C CYS A 60 -4.00 -7.56 -11.16
N ASN A 61 -4.18 -7.45 -9.85
CA ASN A 61 -3.33 -6.68 -8.94
C ASN A 61 -2.92 -5.31 -9.52
N PRO A 62 -3.90 -4.44 -9.84
CA PRO A 62 -3.62 -3.16 -10.46
C PRO A 62 -2.78 -2.29 -9.50
N PRO A 63 -2.00 -1.33 -10.02
CA PRO A 63 -1.30 -0.37 -9.18
C PRO A 63 -2.31 0.28 -8.23
N LYS A 64 -1.92 0.46 -6.98
CA LYS A 64 -2.61 1.41 -6.12
C LYS A 64 -2.07 2.78 -6.52
N ALA A 65 -2.92 3.79 -6.62
CA ALA A 65 -2.40 5.14 -6.78
C ALA A 65 -1.57 5.44 -5.53
N SER A 66 -0.25 5.28 -5.62
CA SER A 66 0.62 6.02 -4.74
C SER A 66 0.48 7.45 -5.23
N VAL A 67 -0.50 8.16 -4.67
CA VAL A 67 -0.52 9.61 -4.71
C VAL A 67 0.83 10.01 -4.13
N TYR A 68 1.80 10.27 -5.02
CA TYR A 68 3.17 10.66 -4.72
C TYR A 68 3.80 10.02 -3.48
N GLY A 69 4.48 8.87 -3.64
CA GLY A 69 5.52 8.24 -2.80
C GLY A 69 5.91 8.73 -1.38
N ILE A 70 5.03 9.37 -0.61
CA ILE A 70 5.28 9.94 0.72
C ILE A 70 4.45 9.19 1.78
N ALA A 71 3.44 8.43 1.38
CA ALA A 71 2.74 7.53 2.29
C ALA A 71 3.28 6.10 2.11
N SER A 72 4.44 5.82 2.72
CA SER A 72 4.68 4.46 3.20
C SER A 72 3.58 4.18 4.22
N GLY A 73 2.48 3.56 3.79
CA GLY A 73 1.46 3.07 4.70
C GLY A 73 2.18 2.25 5.77
N SER A 74 1.95 2.57 7.05
CA SER A 74 2.63 1.88 8.13
C SER A 74 2.42 0.38 7.94
N LYS A 75 3.51 -0.38 7.83
CA LYS A 75 3.41 -1.84 7.77
C LYS A 75 2.67 -2.26 9.03
N LYS A 76 1.50 -2.89 8.87
CA LYS A 76 0.74 -3.45 9.99
C LYS A 76 1.58 -4.55 10.63
N VAL A 77 2.45 -4.17 11.56
CA VAL A 77 3.17 -5.10 12.41
C VAL A 77 2.16 -5.67 13.40
N ASN A 78 2.20 -6.98 13.65
CA ASN A 78 1.34 -7.57 14.66
C ASN A 78 1.81 -7.10 16.03
N GLY A 79 1.03 -6.18 16.60
CA GLY A 79 0.93 -5.85 18.01
C GLY A 79 1.24 -4.38 18.35
N THR A 80 1.20 -4.04 19.63
CA THR A 80 0.96 -2.67 20.11
C THR A 80 2.28 -1.95 20.37
N ASN A 81 2.42 -0.67 19.97
CA ASN A 81 3.59 0.18 20.30
C ASN A 81 3.60 0.60 21.79
N LYS A 82 3.30 -0.32 22.69
CA LYS A 82 3.35 -0.11 24.14
C LYS A 82 4.51 -0.94 24.66
N GLY A 83 5.45 -0.29 25.36
CA GLY A 83 6.58 -1.00 25.94
C GLY A 83 6.13 -2.03 26.97
N ASN A 84 6.72 -3.23 26.91
CA ASN A 84 6.50 -4.29 27.89
C ASN A 84 7.75 -5.16 28.05
N GLN A 85 7.73 -6.03 29.06
CA GLN A 85 8.77 -7.05 29.23
C GLN A 85 8.55 -8.19 28.23
N CYS A 86 9.64 -8.64 27.60
CA CYS A 86 9.63 -9.69 26.60
C CYS A 86 8.92 -10.97 27.09
N LEU A 87 8.04 -11.51 26.22
CA LEU A 87 7.30 -12.73 26.49
C LEU A 87 8.10 -14.04 26.32
N GLY A 88 9.37 -13.98 25.96
CA GLY A 88 10.24 -15.17 25.80
C GLY A 88 10.76 -15.76 27.12
N ARG A 89 11.31 -16.97 27.00
CA ARG A 89 12.12 -17.66 28.02
C ARG A 89 13.51 -17.95 27.44
N THR A 90 14.54 -17.80 28.26
CA THR A 90 15.92 -18.10 27.86
C THR A 90 16.12 -19.60 27.64
N LYS A 91 17.26 -20.00 27.07
CA LYS A 91 17.64 -21.42 26.94
C LYS A 91 17.66 -22.16 28.29
N ALA A 92 17.96 -21.45 29.37
CA ALA A 92 17.93 -21.99 30.74
C ALA A 92 16.51 -22.08 31.34
N GLY A 93 15.47 -21.73 30.57
CA GLY A 93 14.06 -21.79 30.99
C GLY A 93 13.59 -20.61 31.84
N THR A 94 14.49 -19.69 32.21
CA THR A 94 14.14 -18.51 33.01
C THR A 94 13.44 -17.44 32.17
N ARG A 95 12.60 -16.64 32.83
CA ARG A 95 11.88 -15.54 32.20
C ARG A 95 12.84 -14.49 31.62
N CYS A 96 12.65 -14.09 30.37
CA CYS A 96 13.44 -13.02 29.78
C CYS A 96 13.17 -11.69 30.49
N LYS A 97 14.21 -10.98 30.91
CA LYS A 97 14.12 -9.68 31.60
C LYS A 97 14.26 -8.47 30.67
N HIS A 98 14.45 -8.70 29.36
CA HIS A 98 14.58 -7.60 28.42
C HIS A 98 13.26 -6.86 28.24
N TYR A 99 13.33 -5.53 28.28
CA TYR A 99 12.22 -4.66 27.93
C TYR A 99 12.21 -4.41 26.41
N THR A 100 11.04 -4.47 25.77
CA THR A 100 10.86 -4.32 24.34
C THR A 100 9.76 -3.31 24.03
N ARG A 101 9.93 -2.58 22.92
CA ARG A 101 8.88 -1.76 22.30
C ARG A 101 8.49 -2.32 20.93
N ILE A 102 9.00 -3.51 20.58
CA ILE A 102 8.66 -4.19 19.34
C ILE A 102 7.21 -4.66 19.47
N GLY A 103 6.39 -4.34 18.48
CA GLY A 103 4.93 -4.55 18.57
C GLY A 103 4.52 -5.98 18.90
N ASN A 104 5.35 -6.99 18.62
CA ASN A 104 5.01 -8.39 18.84
C ASN A 104 5.24 -8.91 20.27
N ASP A 105 5.55 -8.05 21.25
CA ASP A 105 5.79 -8.41 22.67
C ASP A 105 7.05 -9.27 22.93
N TYR A 106 7.91 -9.48 21.92
CA TYR A 106 9.17 -10.19 22.08
C TYR A 106 10.39 -9.28 21.84
N CYS A 107 11.52 -9.60 22.49
CA CYS A 107 12.78 -8.91 22.22
C CYS A 107 13.47 -9.52 21.00
N PHE A 108 14.54 -8.87 20.53
CA PHE A 108 15.32 -9.30 19.37
C PHE A 108 15.93 -10.71 19.49
N GLN A 109 16.01 -11.28 20.70
CA GLN A 109 16.52 -12.64 20.95
C GLN A 109 15.43 -13.72 20.88
N HIS A 110 14.14 -13.33 20.94
CA HIS A 110 13.02 -14.28 21.02
C HIS A 110 12.00 -14.03 19.90
N VAL A 111 12.41 -14.11 18.63
CA VAL A 111 11.50 -13.85 17.50
C VAL A 111 10.60 -15.07 17.25
N PRO A 112 9.26 -14.98 17.43
CA PRO A 112 8.37 -16.11 17.16
C PRO A 112 8.31 -16.41 15.67
N GLY A 113 8.43 -17.69 15.30
CA GLY A 113 8.30 -18.17 13.92
C GLY A 113 9.59 -18.15 13.09
N LYS A 114 10.76 -18.09 13.73
CA LYS A 114 12.04 -18.54 13.13
C LYS A 114 12.47 -19.85 13.73
#